data_AF-A0A9N9GUC6-F1
#
_entry.id   AF-A0A9N9GUC6-F1
#
_cell.length_a   1.000
_cell.length_b   1.000
_cell.length_c   1.000
_cell.angle_alpha   90.00
_cell.angle_beta   90.00
_cell.angle_gamma   90.00
#
_symmetry.space_group_name_H-M   'P 1'
#
loop_
_entity.id
_entity.type
_entity.pdbx_description
1 polymer ?
#
loop_
_entity_poly.entity_id
_entity_poly.type
_entity_poly.pdbx_seq_one_letter_code
_entity_poly.pdbx_strand_id
1 'polypeptide(L)' 'MAKKSRNNQRKTAAKYEHTYDKATSFITVKNVRQDRVVGIFDYSKLCEYLESGAHH' A
#
# COMPACT_ATOMS: atom_id res chain seq x y z
N MET A 1 -38.96 -12.12 0.59
CA MET A 1 -38.10 -10.90 0.72
C MET A 1 -36.65 -11.34 0.68
N ALA A 2 -35.89 -11.00 -0.36
CA ALA A 2 -34.46 -11.28 -0.42
C ALA A 2 -33.73 -10.10 -1.06
N LYS A 3 -33.31 -9.13 -0.24
CA LYS A 3 -32.40 -8.07 -0.67
C LYS A 3 -30.98 -8.64 -0.63
N LYS A 4 -30.54 -9.29 -1.72
CA LYS A 4 -29.14 -9.67 -1.88
C LYS A 4 -28.37 -8.41 -2.28
N SER A 5 -27.89 -7.68 -1.28
CA SER A 5 -27.00 -6.53 -1.44
C SER A 5 -25.70 -7.01 -2.10
N ARG A 6 -25.63 -6.91 -3.43
CA ARG A 6 -24.38 -7.00 -4.17
C ARG A 6 -23.68 -5.65 -3.97
N ASN A 7 -22.93 -5.52 -2.89
CA ASN A 7 -21.98 -4.43 -2.71
C ASN A 7 -20.85 -4.62 -3.73
N ASN A 8 -21.12 -4.23 -4.97
CA ASN A 8 -20.16 -4.09 -6.04
C ASN A 8 -19.34 -2.81 -5.80
N GLN A 9 -18.69 -2.74 -4.63
CA GLN A 9 -17.55 -1.86 -4.48
C GLN A 9 -16.49 -2.43 -5.40
N ARG A 10 -16.37 -1.80 -6.57
CA ARG A 10 -15.23 -1.93 -7.45
C ARG A 10 -14.00 -1.64 -6.59
N LYS A 11 -13.38 -2.70 -6.02
CA LYS A 11 -11.95 -2.70 -5.73
C LYS A 11 -11.33 -2.48 -7.10
N THR A 12 -11.12 -1.22 -7.48
CA THR A 12 -10.10 -0.88 -8.45
C THR A 12 -8.88 -1.63 -7.96
N ALA A 13 -8.49 -2.71 -8.65
CA ALA A 13 -7.32 -3.47 -8.28
C ALA A 13 -6.18 -2.45 -8.17
N ALA A 14 -5.72 -2.21 -6.94
CA ALA A 14 -4.71 -1.19 -6.70
C ALA A 14 -3.51 -1.57 -7.58
N LYS A 15 -3.03 -0.63 -8.40
CA LYS A 15 -1.90 -0.87 -9.30
C LYS A 15 -0.68 -1.37 -8.50
N TYR A 16 -0.58 -0.91 -7.25
CA TYR A 16 0.43 -1.31 -6.29
C TYR A 16 -0.22 -1.84 -5.01
N GLU A 17 0.33 -2.91 -4.49
CA GLU A 17 0.04 -3.46 -3.17
C GLU A 17 1.15 -3.03 -2.21
N HIS A 18 0.76 -2.51 -1.04
CA HIS A 18 1.67 -2.09 0.01
C HIS A 18 1.55 -3.06 1.18
N THR A 19 2.66 -3.73 1.49
CA THR A 19 2.73 -4.65 2.63
C THR A 19 3.70 -4.10 3.66
N TYR A 20 3.22 -3.88 4.88
CA TYR A 20 4.07 -3.50 6.01
C TYR A 20 4.51 -4.75 6.76
N ASP A 21 5.82 -4.99 6.81
CA ASP A 21 6.43 -6.05 7.58
C ASP A 21 6.83 -5.53 8.96
N LYS A 22 6.13 -5.97 10.00
CA LYS A 22 6.37 -5.53 11.39
C LYS A 22 7.66 -6.07 11.99
N ALA A 23 8.19 -7.18 11.47
CA ALA A 23 9.40 -7.80 12.02
C ALA A 23 10.64 -7.01 11.60
N THR A 24 10.60 -6.43 10.41
CA THR A 24 11.72 -5.69 9.81
C THR A 24 11.47 -4.19 9.71
N SER A 25 10.25 -3.73 10.02
CA SER A 25 9.81 -2.34 9.88
C SER A 25 9.96 -1.79 8.46
N PHE A 26 9.88 -2.65 7.43
CA PHE A 26 9.90 -2.23 6.03
C PHE A 26 8.50 -2.24 5.42
N ILE A 27 8.24 -1.28 4.54
CA ILE A 27 7.11 -1.27 3.62
C ILE A 27 7.59 -1.77 2.27
N THR A 28 7.02 -2.87 1.79
CA THR A 28 7.23 -3.38 0.44
C THR A 28 6.11 -2.91 -0.48
N VAL A 29 6.48 -2.36 -1.63
CA VAL A 29 5.57 -1.93 -2.69
C VAL A 29 5.69 -2.92 -3.85
N LYS A 30 4.62 -3.68 -4.11
CA LYS A 30 4.54 -4.64 -5.21
C LYS A 30 3.62 -4.12 -6.30
N ASN A 31 4.08 -4.11 -7.56
CA ASN A 31 3.23 -3.88 -8.70
C ASN A 31 2.44 -5.15 -9.01
N VAL A 32 1.13 -5.11 -8.77
CA VAL A 32 0.23 -6.28 -8.90
C VAL A 32 0.14 -6.73 -10.36
N ARG A 33 0.26 -5.80 -11.33
CA ARG A 33 0.15 -6.14 -12.75
C ARG A 33 1.37 -6.87 -13.30
N GLN A 34 2.53 -6.67 -12.68
CA GLN A 34 3.81 -7.28 -13.09
C GLN A 34 4.28 -8.35 -12.11
N ASP A 35 3.51 -8.60 -11.04
CA ASP A 35 3.87 -9.42 -9.89
C ASP A 35 5.27 -9.13 -9.32
N ARG A 36 5.72 -7.87 -9.41
CA ARG A 36 7.12 -7.50 -9.12
C ARG A 36 7.20 -6.48 -7.99
N VAL A 37 8.14 -6.69 -7.06
CA VAL A 37 8.51 -5.65 -6.07
C VAL A 37 9.16 -4.48 -6.79
N VAL A 38 8.58 -3.30 -6.65
CA VAL A 38 9.07 -2.05 -7.26
C VAL A 38 9.74 -1.12 -6.26
N GLY A 39 9.57 -1.36 -4.96
CA GLY A 39 10.21 -0.57 -3.92
C GLY A 39 10.13 -1.23 -2.55
N ILE A 40 11.13 -0.96 -1.72
CA ILE A 40 11.20 -1.33 -0.31
C ILE A 40 11.63 -0.08 0.44
N PHE A 41 10.86 0.31 1.45
CA PHE A 41 11.05 1.54 2.20
C PHE A 41 11.15 1.24 3.68
N ASP A 42 12.08 1.88 4.38
CA ASP A 42 12.15 1.86 5.83
C ASP A 42 11.00 2.71 6.41
N TYR A 43 10.19 2.12 7.30
CA TYR A 43 9.02 2.78 7.87
C TYR A 43 9.40 4.00 8.70
N SER A 44 10.45 3.91 9.52
CA SER A 44 10.89 5.00 10.39
C SER A 44 11.40 6.18 9.57
N LYS A 45 12.21 5.92 8.53
CA LYS A 45 12.69 6.97 7.63
C LYS A 45 11.57 7.58 6.80
N LEU A 46 10.58 6.77 6.39
CA LEU A 46 9.41 7.28 5.68
C LEU A 46 8.56 8.18 6.58
N CYS A 47 8.36 7.80 7.85
CA CYS A 47 7.68 8.65 8.83
C CYS A 47 8.43 9.98 9.00
N GLU A 48 9.74 9.95 9.21
CA GLU A 48 10.55 11.17 9.33
C GLU A 48 10.45 12.05 8.08
N TYR A 49 10.52 11.46 6.88
CA TYR A 49 10.37 12.19 5.63
C TYR A 49 8.99 12.86 5.48
N LEU A 50 7.92 12.17 5.89
CA LEU A 50 6.55 12.68 5.81
C LEU A 50 6.27 13.73 6.89
N GLU A 51 6.79 13.53 8.10
CA GLU A 51 6.64 14.44 9.26
C GLU A 51 7.50 15.69 9.15
N SER A 52 8.68 15.58 8.55
CA SER A 52 9.55 16.72 8.27
C SER A 52 8.89 17.74 7.34
N GLY A 53 7.78 17.38 6.70
CA GLY A 53 7.15 18.15 5.64
C GLY A 53 8.11 18.20 4.46
N ALA A 54 7.73 17.58 3.34
CA ALA A 54 8.40 17.83 2.07
C ALA A 54 8.21 19.33 1.70
N HIS A 55 9.03 20.20 2.31
CA HIS A 55 9.24 21.59 1.98
C HIS A 55 10.34 21.62 0.93
N HIS A 56 9.94 21.38 -0.32
CA HIS A 56 10.59 21.98 -1.47
C HIS A 56 9.59 22.16 -2.60
#